data_AF-A0A382T785-F1
#
_entry.id   AF-A0A382T785-F1
#
_cell.length_a   1.000
_cell.length_b   1.000
_cell.length_c   1.000
_cell.angle_alpha   90.00
_cell.angle_beta   90.00
_cell.angle_gamma   90.00
#
_symmetry.space_group_name_H-M   'P 1'
#
loop_
_entity.id
_entity.type
_entity.pdbx_description
1 polymer ?
#
loop_
_entity_poly.entity_id
_entity_poly.type
_entity_poly.pdbx_seq_one_letter_code
_entity_poly.pdbx_strand_id
1 'polypeptide(L)'
;GDLPQSLDLLLFGSSPARGVLGPEKTSFGYHVLEVLEFFPEGSFRGLDEVYDEISQELYQSRRVVLYGRLLDSLANASSPALNKKRGS
;
A
#
# COMPACT_ATOMS: atom_id res chain seq x y z
N GLY A 1 -3.49 8.87 3.24
CA GLY A 1 -4.04 8.91 4.61
C GLY A 1 -4.61 7.55 4.85
N ASP A 2 -4.17 6.89 5.91
CA ASP A 2 -4.51 5.48 6.13
C ASP A 2 -5.89 5.34 6.76
N LEU A 3 -6.62 4.31 6.35
CA LEU A 3 -7.91 3.95 6.93
C LEU A 3 -7.69 3.54 8.40
N PRO A 4 -8.38 4.13 9.39
CA PRO A 4 -8.32 3.69 10.78
C PRO A 4 -8.59 2.20 10.92
N GLN A 5 -7.82 1.51 11.76
CA GLN A 5 -7.91 0.05 11.94
C GLN A 5 -9.32 -0.44 12.29
N SER A 6 -10.09 0.34 13.07
CA SER A 6 -11.46 -0.05 13.41
C SER A 6 -12.40 -0.01 12.20
N LEU A 7 -12.20 0.92 11.26
CA LEU A 7 -12.94 0.96 10.01
C LEU A 7 -12.51 -0.15 9.04
N ASP A 8 -11.21 -0.48 9.03
CA ASP A 8 -10.68 -1.61 8.26
C ASP A 8 -11.30 -2.94 8.71
N LEU A 9 -11.31 -3.21 10.02
CA LEU A 9 -11.95 -4.40 10.59
C LEU A 9 -13.46 -4.43 10.36
N LEU A 10 -14.14 -3.27 10.39
CA LEU A 10 -15.57 -3.17 10.14
C LEU A 10 -15.92 -3.48 8.67
N LEU A 11 -15.07 -3.10 7.72
CA LEU A 11 -15.28 -3.29 6.29
C LEU A 11 -14.79 -4.65 5.77
N PHE A 12 -13.63 -5.11 6.24
CA PHE A 12 -12.89 -6.25 5.69
C PHE A 12 -12.65 -7.37 6.71
N GLY A 13 -13.35 -7.34 7.84
CA GLY A 13 -13.32 -8.40 8.83
C GLY A 13 -13.93 -9.72 8.36
N SER A 14 -14.29 -10.58 9.31
CA SER A 14 -14.64 -11.98 9.05
C SER A 14 -15.90 -12.21 8.20
N SER A 15 -16.73 -11.18 8.02
CA SER A 15 -18.01 -11.28 7.31
C SER A 15 -18.12 -10.22 6.22
N PRO A 16 -18.69 -10.53 5.04
CA PRO A 16 -18.92 -9.55 3.98
C PRO A 16 -19.70 -8.34 4.48
N ALA A 17 -19.11 -7.17 4.34
CA ALA A 17 -19.76 -5.91 4.66
C ALA A 17 -20.89 -5.63 3.66
N ARG A 18 -22.07 -5.24 4.16
CA ARG A 18 -23.26 -4.91 3.36
C ARG A 18 -24.09 -3.82 4.01
N GLY A 19 -24.71 -2.97 3.19
CA GLY A 19 -25.62 -1.93 3.66
C GLY A 19 -24.90 -0.84 4.45
N VAL A 20 -25.57 -0.32 5.49
CA VAL A 20 -25.04 0.76 6.32
C VAL A 20 -24.35 0.19 7.56
N LEU A 21 -23.10 0.60 7.80
CA LEU A 21 -22.28 0.20 8.94
C LEU A 21 -22.02 1.37 9.88
N GLY A 22 -21.92 1.06 11.17
CA GLY A 22 -21.60 2.02 12.23
C GLY A 22 -22.79 2.33 13.16
N PRO A 23 -22.71 3.43 13.94
CA PRO A 23 -21.62 4.40 13.96
C PRO A 23 -20.33 3.83 14.59
N GLU A 24 -19.21 4.00 13.91
CA GLU A 24 -17.89 3.56 14.38
C GLU A 24 -17.08 4.75 14.90
N LYS A 25 -16.52 4.64 16.10
CA LYS A 25 -15.78 5.73 16.75
C LYS A 25 -14.30 5.62 16.44
N THR A 26 -13.71 6.68 15.90
CA THR A 26 -12.26 6.81 15.68
C THR A 26 -11.73 8.04 16.41
N SER A 27 -10.42 8.28 16.34
CA SER A 27 -9.80 9.54 16.78
C SER A 27 -10.32 10.77 16.02
N PHE A 28 -10.98 10.58 14.88
CA PHE A 28 -11.50 11.64 14.02
C PHE A 28 -13.00 11.89 14.19
N GLY A 29 -13.68 11.14 15.07
CA GLY A 29 -15.10 11.29 15.34
C GLY A 29 -15.89 10.00 15.14
N TYR A 30 -17.15 10.13 14.74
CA TYR A 30 -18.03 9.01 14.41
C TYR A 30 -18.19 8.88 12.91
N HIS A 31 -18.13 7.66 12.42
CA HIS A 31 -18.26 7.33 11.00
C HIS A 31 -19.45 6.41 10.77
N VAL A 32 -20.23 6.71 9.73
CA VAL A 32 -21.25 5.83 9.18
C VAL A 32 -20.86 5.58 7.73
N LEU A 33 -20.82 4.31 7.33
CA LEU A 33 -20.35 3.89 6.01
C LEU A 33 -21.50 3.20 5.27
N GLU A 34 -21.76 3.57 4.02
CA GLU A 34 -22.67 2.84 3.14
C GLU A 34 -21.85 2.01 2.16
N VAL A 35 -22.02 0.69 2.21
CA VAL A 35 -21.36 -0.23 1.30
C VAL A 35 -22.16 -0.32 0.01
N LEU A 36 -21.65 0.33 -1.03
CA LEU A 36 -22.27 0.30 -2.36
C LEU A 36 -22.01 -1.04 -3.07
N GLU A 37 -20.80 -1.56 -2.94
CA GLU A 37 -20.36 -2.79 -3.58
C GLU A 37 -19.30 -3.49 -2.73
N PHE A 38 -19.30 -4.83 -2.74
CA PHE A 38 -18.35 -5.65 -1.99
C PHE A 38 -17.89 -6.84 -2.84
N PHE A 39 -16.58 -6.99 -2.98
CA PHE A 39 -15.94 -8.04 -3.76
C PHE A 39 -15.18 -8.99 -2.84
N PRO A 40 -15.71 -10.18 -2.53
CA PRO A 40 -15.02 -11.17 -1.72
C PRO A 40 -13.69 -11.62 -2.35
N GLU A 41 -12.79 -12.14 -1.52
CA GLU A 41 -11.58 -12.80 -2.01
C GLU A 41 -11.96 -13.93 -2.99
N GLY A 42 -11.26 -14.00 -4.12
CA GLY A 42 -11.54 -14.97 -5.19
C GLY A 42 -12.76 -14.64 -6.05
N SER A 43 -13.44 -13.52 -5.82
CA SER A 43 -14.44 -13.02 -6.78
C SER A 43 -13.79 -12.66 -8.11
N PHE A 44 -14.48 -12.98 -9.20
CA PHE A 44 -14.03 -12.66 -10.55
C PHE A 44 -14.29 -11.18 -10.83
N ARG A 45 -13.27 -10.49 -11.35
CA ARG A 45 -13.42 -9.21 -12.05
C ARG A 45 -12.85 -9.34 -13.46
N GLY A 46 -13.47 -8.67 -14.41
CA GLY A 46 -12.98 -8.62 -15.78
C GLY A 46 -11.60 -7.99 -15.82
N LEU A 47 -10.70 -8.49 -16.67
CA LEU A 47 -9.35 -7.92 -16.79
C LEU A 47 -9.41 -6.44 -17.19
N ASP A 48 -10.38 -6.06 -18.02
CA ASP A 48 -10.69 -4.70 -18.42
C ASP A 48 -11.07 -3.79 -17.25
N GLU A 49 -11.73 -4.32 -16.22
CA GLU A 49 -12.13 -3.56 -15.02
C GLU A 49 -10.94 -3.29 -14.08
N VAL A 50 -9.92 -4.16 -14.06
CA VAL A 50 -8.79 -4.10 -13.12
C VAL A 50 -7.44 -3.80 -13.78
N TYR A 51 -7.41 -3.60 -15.10
CA TYR A 51 -6.16 -3.49 -15.85
C TYR A 51 -5.27 -2.36 -15.35
N ASP A 52 -5.85 -1.17 -15.14
CA ASP A 52 -5.12 0.01 -14.70
C ASP A 52 -4.60 -0.14 -13.28
N GLU A 53 -5.38 -0.75 -12.39
CA GLU A 53 -4.99 -1.02 -11.00
C GLU A 53 -3.77 -1.94 -10.94
N ILE A 54 -3.85 -3.09 -11.61
CA ILE A 54 -2.74 -4.06 -11.69
C ILE A 54 -1.51 -3.42 -12.33
N SER A 55 -1.70 -2.66 -13.41
CA SER A 55 -0.60 -1.98 -14.11
C SER A 55 0.10 -0.96 -13.22
N GLN A 56 -0.66 -0.17 -12.46
CA GLN A 56 -0.12 0.79 -11.50
C GLN A 56 0.64 0.09 -10.38
N GLU A 57 0.09 -0.98 -9.80
CA GLU A 57 0.75 -1.74 -8.73
C GLU A 57 2.09 -2.35 -9.20
N LEU A 58 2.09 -2.97 -10.38
CA LEU A 58 3.30 -3.51 -11.01
C LEU A 58 4.33 -2.41 -11.31
N TYR A 59 3.89 -1.22 -11.73
CA TYR A 59 4.77 -0.09 -11.99
C TYR A 59 5.42 0.43 -10.70
N GLN A 60 4.64 0.63 -9.64
CA GLN A 60 5.16 1.12 -8.35
C GLN A 60 6.14 0.12 -7.72
N SER A 61 5.78 -1.17 -7.68
CA SER A 61 6.64 -2.22 -7.12
C SER A 61 7.99 -2.30 -7.84
N ARG A 62 7.99 -2.28 -9.18
CA ARG A 62 9.22 -2.28 -9.99
C ARG A 62 10.05 -1.02 -9.76
N ARG A 63 9.41 0.15 -9.68
CA ARG A 63 10.12 1.42 -9.44
C ARG A 63 10.87 1.43 -8.14
N VAL A 64 10.27 0.96 -7.04
CA VAL A 64 10.91 0.88 -5.73
C VAL A 64 12.16 0.01 -5.81
N VAL A 65 12.06 -1.17 -6.42
CA VAL A 65 13.18 -2.10 -6.60
C VAL A 65 14.32 -1.50 -7.43
N LEU A 66 13.98 -0.88 -8.57
CA LEU A 66 14.99 -0.27 -9.46
C LEU A 66 15.69 0.91 -8.80
N TYR A 67 14.95 1.75 -8.08
CA TYR A 67 15.51 2.89 -7.37
C TYR A 67 16.49 2.45 -6.27
N GLY A 68 16.13 1.44 -5.48
CA GLY A 68 17.02 0.85 -4.48
C GLY A 68 18.34 0.36 -5.10
N ARG A 69 18.24 -0.43 -6.18
CA ARG A 69 19.43 -0.93 -6.91
C ARG A 69 20.32 0.20 -7.46
N LEU A 70 19.71 1.28 -7.95
CA LEU A 70 20.45 2.44 -8.44
C LEU A 70 21.23 3.13 -7.31
N LEU A 71 20.59 3.35 -6.17
CA LEU A 71 21.25 3.95 -5.00
C LEU A 71 22.41 3.08 -4.50
N ASP A 72 22.20 1.77 -4.39
CA ASP A 72 23.25 0.83 -3.99
C ASP A 72 24.44 0.86 -4.96
N SER A 73 24.16 0.90 -6.28
CA SER A 73 25.20 0.99 -7.31
C SER A 73 25.99 2.30 -7.19
N LEU A 74 25.33 3.44 -6.99
CA LEU A 74 25.98 4.74 -6.82
C LEU A 74 26.82 4.78 -5.54
N ALA A 75 26.29 4.27 -4.43
CA ALA A 75 27.01 4.19 -3.16
C ALA A 75 28.30 3.36 -3.30
N ASN A 76 28.20 2.18 -3.94
CA ASN A 76 29.35 1.32 -4.18
C ASN A 76 30.38 1.94 -5.14
N ALA A 77 29.92 2.62 -6.20
CA ALA A 77 30.81 3.30 -7.15
C ALA A 77 31.53 4.53 -6.54
N SER A 78 30.89 5.22 -5.59
CA SER A 78 31.45 6.39 -4.89
C SER A 78 32.36 6.03 -3.70
N SER A 79 32.45 4.74 -3.34
CA SER A 79 33.21 4.25 -2.17
C SER A 79 34.72 3.98 -2.34
N PRO A 80 35.50 4.55 -3.29
CA PRO A 80 36.96 4.52 -3.20
C PRO A 80 37.56 5.88 -2.76
N ALA A 81 37.28 6.36 -1.53
CA ALA A 81 38.04 7.49 -0.94
C ALA A 81 37.96 7.71 0.58
N LEU A 82 37.14 6.98 1.36
CA LEU A 82 36.96 7.32 2.79
C LEU A 82 37.94 6.64 3.76
N ASN A 83 38.96 5.94 3.29
CA ASN A 83 40.02 5.42 4.18
C ASN A 83 41.43 5.60 3.61
N LYS A 84 41.89 6.85 3.51
CA LYS A 84 43.32 7.16 3.38
C LYS A 84 43.68 8.51 4.02
N LYS A 85 43.34 8.73 5.30
CA LYS A 85 44.05 9.71 6.15
C LYS A 85 43.68 9.61 7.64
N ARG A 86 44.23 8.62 8.32
CA ARG A 86 44.66 8.71 9.73
C ARG A 86 46.01 7.98 9.77
N GLY A 87 47.09 8.68 9.44
CA GLY A 87 48.09 9.12 10.43
C GLY A 87 48.82 7.87 10.96
N SER A 88 49.94 7.45 10.36
CA SER A 88 51.31 7.89 10.68
C SER A 88 51.60 7.89 12.18
#